data_AF-A0A9X1HNB6-F1
#
_entry.id   AF-A0A9X1HNB6-F1
#
_cell.length_a   1.000
_cell.length_b   1.000
_cell.length_c   1.000
_cell.angle_alpha   90.00
_cell.angle_beta   90.00
_cell.angle_gamma   90.00
#
_symmetry.space_group_name_H-M   'P 1'
#
loop_
_entity.id
_entity.type
_entity.pdbx_description
1 polymer ?
#
loop_
_entity_poly.entity_id
_entity_poly.type
_entity_poly.pdbx_seq_one_letter_code
_entity_poly.pdbx_strand_id
1 'polypeptide(L)'
;MEHYQEIGEGIGIHKAPEVYGAFPTDPYSHTPKHRGAQQPGMTGQVKEDILVSIGELGVFVEEGRLIFSPRLLKLKAFRAEAGTLEFVDLHQETRSVKLPGKALGFSYCQVPVVYRIAGEDVVEAKFRDGTTRRFEGTSVDQETSGLVFRRTGDVVQITVSLRETHLI
;
A
#
# COMPACT_ATOMS: atom_id res chain seq x y z
N MET A 1 4.08 -18.43 -6.99
CA MET A 1 3.37 -17.81 -5.85
C MET A 1 3.79 -18.41 -4.53
N GLU A 2 3.83 -19.74 -4.40
CA GLU A 2 4.24 -20.44 -3.18
C GLU A 2 5.60 -19.97 -2.64
N HIS A 3 6.67 -19.99 -3.46
CA HIS A 3 7.99 -19.50 -3.03
C HIS A 3 8.00 -18.04 -2.53
N TYR A 4 7.21 -17.15 -3.13
CA TYR A 4 7.14 -15.77 -2.69
C TYR A 4 6.52 -15.69 -1.28
N GLN A 5 5.45 -16.45 -1.05
CA GLN A 5 4.78 -16.50 0.25
C GLN A 5 5.66 -17.16 1.31
N GLU A 6 6.33 -18.27 1.00
CA GLU A 6 7.25 -18.96 1.91
C GLU A 6 8.42 -18.05 2.33
N ILE A 7 9.02 -17.32 1.38
CA ILE A 7 10.10 -16.37 1.68
C ILE A 7 9.56 -15.24 2.58
N GLY A 8 8.39 -14.68 2.26
CA GLY A 8 7.75 -13.62 3.07
C GLY A 8 7.43 -14.09 4.49
N GLU A 9 6.90 -15.30 4.66
CA GLU A 9 6.68 -15.93 5.98
C GLU A 9 8.01 -16.19 6.71
N GLY A 10 9.06 -16.50 5.95
CA GLY A 10 10.43 -16.65 6.42
C GLY A 10 11.00 -15.39 7.09
N ILE A 11 10.68 -14.19 6.58
CA ILE A 11 11.08 -12.89 7.17
C ILE A 11 10.60 -12.76 8.62
N GLY A 12 9.41 -13.26 8.91
CA GLY A 12 9.01 -13.58 10.28
C GLY A 12 8.19 -12.54 11.04
N ILE A 13 7.59 -11.56 10.35
CA ILE A 13 6.68 -10.56 10.98
C ILE A 13 5.50 -11.18 11.74
N HIS A 14 5.11 -12.41 11.39
CA HIS A 14 4.03 -13.17 12.02
C HIS A 14 4.53 -14.28 12.96
N LYS A 15 5.84 -14.41 13.19
CA LYS A 15 6.36 -15.38 14.16
C LYS A 15 6.04 -14.92 15.59
N ALA A 16 5.91 -15.88 16.50
CA ALA A 16 5.83 -15.56 17.92
C ALA A 16 7.12 -14.84 18.38
N PRO A 17 7.04 -13.86 19.29
CA PRO A 17 8.21 -13.12 19.78
C PRO A 17 9.32 -14.02 20.33
N GLU A 18 8.97 -15.18 20.91
CA GLU A 18 9.94 -16.16 21.42
C GLU A 18 10.72 -16.85 20.31
N VAL A 19 10.08 -17.09 19.16
CA VAL A 19 10.68 -17.71 17.97
C VAL A 19 11.52 -16.69 17.21
N TYR A 20 11.04 -15.45 17.11
CA TYR A 20 11.76 -14.34 16.49
C TYR A 20 12.94 -13.89 17.37
N GLY A 21 12.75 -13.93 18.69
CA GLY A 21 13.67 -13.51 19.73
C GLY A 21 13.73 -12.00 19.97
N ALA A 22 12.71 -11.26 19.51
CA ALA A 22 12.49 -9.83 19.72
C ALA A 22 11.05 -9.46 19.31
N PHE A 23 10.72 -8.16 19.24
CA PHE A 23 9.47 -7.70 18.61
C PHE A 23 9.53 -7.96 17.09
N PRO A 24 8.63 -8.78 16.52
CA PRO A 24 8.71 -9.19 15.10
C PRO A 24 8.46 -8.07 14.08
N THR A 25 7.91 -6.95 14.53
CA THR A 25 7.68 -5.75 13.71
C THR A 25 8.93 -4.88 13.57
N ASP A 26 9.93 -5.10 14.40
CA ASP A 26 11.18 -4.36 14.34
C ASP A 26 12.17 -5.09 13.42
N PRO A 27 12.86 -4.39 12.52
CA PRO A 27 13.85 -5.00 11.64
C PRO A 27 15.17 -5.27 12.39
N TYR A 28 15.83 -6.38 12.04
CA TYR A 28 17.12 -6.80 12.59
C TYR A 28 18.05 -7.28 11.48
N SER A 29 19.36 -7.16 11.67
CA SER A 29 20.32 -7.45 10.59
C SER A 29 20.57 -8.94 10.37
N HIS A 30 20.55 -9.76 11.43
CA HIS A 30 20.76 -11.20 11.31
C HIS A 30 20.19 -12.00 12.49
N THR A 31 19.95 -13.29 12.28
CA THR A 31 19.51 -14.26 13.31
C THR A 31 20.47 -15.47 13.30
N PRO A 32 21.44 -15.56 14.21
CA PRO A 32 22.40 -16.66 14.23
C PRO A 32 21.77 -17.93 14.82
N LYS A 33 22.35 -19.11 14.54
CA LYS A 33 21.80 -20.43 14.92
C LYS A 33 21.39 -20.58 16.40
N HIS A 34 22.05 -19.88 17.32
CA HIS A 34 21.88 -20.05 18.76
C HIS A 34 21.27 -18.84 19.48
N ARG A 35 20.80 -17.82 18.76
CA ARG A 35 20.14 -16.64 19.35
C ARG A 35 19.00 -16.15 18.48
N GLY A 36 18.13 -15.35 19.08
CA GLY A 36 17.12 -14.56 18.36
C GLY A 36 17.71 -13.45 17.50
N ALA A 37 16.85 -12.63 16.93
CA ALA A 37 17.21 -11.48 16.09
C ALA A 37 18.26 -10.55 16.74
N GLN A 38 19.26 -10.12 15.97
CA GLN A 38 20.40 -9.31 16.42
C GLN A 38 20.59 -8.05 15.56
N GLN A 39 21.15 -6.99 16.16
CA GLN A 39 21.41 -5.67 15.54
C GLN A 39 20.12 -4.98 15.03
N PRO A 40 19.39 -4.30 15.93
CA PRO A 40 18.10 -3.68 15.60
C PRO A 40 18.23 -2.45 14.70
N GLY A 41 17.18 -2.21 13.91
CA GLY A 41 16.89 -0.93 13.29
C GLY A 41 17.45 -0.76 11.88
N MET A 42 18.60 -0.09 11.76
CA MET A 42 19.07 0.51 10.50
C MET A 42 19.72 -0.50 9.53
N THR A 43 19.04 -1.61 9.25
CA THR A 43 19.44 -2.60 8.23
C THR A 43 18.90 -2.20 6.85
N GLY A 44 19.65 -2.53 5.78
CA GLY A 44 19.20 -2.34 4.40
C GLY A 44 17.94 -3.11 4.03
N GLN A 45 17.56 -4.13 4.82
CA GLN A 45 16.34 -4.92 4.64
C GLN A 45 15.09 -4.03 4.53
N VAL A 46 15.00 -2.96 5.32
CA VAL A 46 13.80 -2.10 5.37
C VAL A 46 13.49 -1.46 4.02
N LYS A 47 14.51 -1.11 3.23
CA LYS A 47 14.31 -0.55 1.89
C LYS A 47 13.69 -1.59 0.97
N GLU A 48 14.14 -2.85 1.05
CA GLU A 48 13.62 -3.92 0.21
C GLU A 48 12.17 -4.26 0.59
N ASP A 49 11.86 -4.33 1.89
CA ASP A 49 10.50 -4.60 2.38
C ASP A 49 9.51 -3.49 1.99
N ILE A 50 9.96 -2.23 1.89
CA ILE A 50 9.17 -1.12 1.35
C ILE A 50 8.84 -1.35 -0.14
N LEU A 51 9.84 -1.71 -0.96
CA LEU A 51 9.62 -1.97 -2.39
C LEU A 51 8.70 -3.17 -2.61
N VAL A 52 8.88 -4.22 -1.80
CA VAL A 52 8.01 -5.40 -1.79
C VAL A 52 6.58 -5.00 -1.46
N SER A 53 6.36 -4.21 -0.40
CA SER A 53 5.03 -3.73 -0.01
C SER A 53 4.35 -2.92 -1.12
N ILE A 54 5.09 -2.05 -1.82
CA ILE A 54 4.58 -1.29 -2.98
C ILE A 54 4.19 -2.24 -4.12
N GLY A 55 5.01 -3.26 -4.38
CA GLY A 55 4.72 -4.31 -5.36
C GLY A 55 3.51 -5.17 -5.00
N GLU A 56 3.33 -5.51 -3.73
CA GLU A 56 2.15 -6.25 -3.23
C GLU A 56 0.87 -5.44 -3.37
N LEU A 57 0.92 -4.15 -3.02
CA LEU A 57 -0.17 -3.19 -3.28
C LEU A 57 -0.40 -2.97 -4.79
N GLY A 58 0.49 -3.46 -5.66
CA GLY A 58 0.36 -3.38 -7.10
C GLY A 58 0.54 -1.98 -7.66
N VAL A 59 1.34 -1.13 -7.03
CA VAL A 59 1.54 0.24 -7.49
C VAL A 59 2.72 0.27 -8.45
N PHE A 60 2.46 0.54 -9.72
CA PHE A 60 3.46 0.58 -10.79
C PHE A 60 3.46 1.93 -11.49
N VAL A 61 4.60 2.26 -12.10
CA VAL A 61 4.73 3.43 -12.97
C VAL A 61 5.25 2.97 -14.33
N GLU A 62 4.42 3.14 -15.36
CA GLU A 62 4.75 2.77 -16.73
C GLU A 62 4.38 3.90 -17.67
N GLU A 63 5.27 4.29 -18.58
CA GLU A 63 5.05 5.40 -19.53
C GLU A 63 4.55 6.70 -18.86
N GLY A 64 5.04 6.99 -17.66
CA GLY A 64 4.64 8.17 -16.88
C GLY A 64 3.24 8.09 -16.25
N ARG A 65 2.59 6.92 -16.29
CA ARG A 65 1.26 6.69 -15.69
C ARG A 65 1.37 5.89 -14.41
N LEU A 66 0.63 6.29 -13.39
CA LEU A 66 0.42 5.54 -12.16
C LEU A 66 -0.63 4.45 -12.40
N ILE A 67 -0.26 3.21 -12.12
CA ILE A 67 -1.05 2.00 -12.37
C ILE A 67 -1.25 1.26 -11.06
N PHE A 68 -2.46 0.72 -10.86
CA PHE A 68 -2.87 -0.07 -9.72
C PHE A 68 -3.22 -1.50 -10.20
N SER A 69 -2.30 -2.46 -10.09
CA SER A 69 -2.52 -3.86 -10.49
C SER A 69 -2.08 -4.83 -9.39
N PRO A 70 -2.85 -4.95 -8.29
CA PRO A 70 -2.47 -5.72 -7.12
C PRO A 70 -2.62 -7.23 -7.32
N ARG A 71 -1.67 -7.89 -7.98
CA ARG A 71 -1.71 -9.34 -8.27
C ARG A 71 -1.24 -10.25 -7.14
N LEU A 72 -0.67 -9.66 -6.08
CA LEU A 72 -0.16 -10.38 -4.90
C LEU A 72 -0.94 -10.01 -3.63
N LEU A 73 -1.88 -9.07 -3.72
CA LEU A 73 -2.62 -8.58 -2.55
C LEU A 73 -3.69 -9.58 -2.16
N LYS A 74 -3.64 -10.00 -0.89
CA LYS A 74 -4.59 -10.98 -0.36
C LYS A 74 -5.94 -10.35 -0.07
N LEU A 75 -7.04 -11.04 -0.39
CA LEU A 75 -8.41 -10.60 -0.08
C LEU A 75 -8.58 -10.25 1.42
N LYS A 76 -7.93 -11.03 2.30
CA LYS A 76 -7.94 -10.81 3.75
C LYS A 76 -7.30 -9.50 4.23
N ALA A 77 -6.59 -8.79 3.36
CA ALA A 77 -6.02 -7.47 3.68
C ALA A 77 -7.09 -6.36 3.73
N PHE A 78 -8.25 -6.58 3.10
CA PHE A 78 -9.34 -5.63 3.08
C PHE A 78 -10.15 -5.71 4.38
N ARG A 79 -10.42 -4.55 4.99
CA ARG A 79 -11.26 -4.48 6.21
C ARG A 79 -12.69 -4.79 5.85
N ALA A 80 -13.33 -5.70 6.58
CA ALA A 80 -14.73 -6.05 6.36
C ALA A 80 -15.67 -4.86 6.67
N GLU A 81 -15.40 -4.15 7.76
CA GLU A 81 -16.21 -3.05 8.26
C GLU A 81 -15.66 -1.68 7.84
N ALA A 82 -16.54 -0.69 7.82
CA ALA A 82 -16.16 0.69 7.56
C ALA A 82 -15.22 1.22 8.65
N GLY A 83 -14.38 2.18 8.30
CA GLY A 83 -13.44 2.79 9.22
C GLY A 83 -12.87 4.09 8.70
N THR A 84 -11.75 4.48 9.28
CA THR A 84 -11.05 5.72 8.94
C THR A 84 -9.57 5.42 8.76
N LEU A 85 -8.96 5.99 7.72
CA LEU A 85 -7.52 6.11 7.56
C LEU A 85 -7.10 7.49 8.05
N GLU A 86 -6.28 7.55 9.09
CA GLU A 86 -5.60 8.79 9.50
C GLU A 86 -4.24 8.88 8.82
N PHE A 87 -3.89 10.07 8.34
CA PHE A 87 -2.62 10.32 7.67
C PHE A 87 -2.21 11.79 7.84
N VAL A 88 -0.94 12.08 7.53
CA VAL A 88 -0.40 13.44 7.52
C VAL A 88 -0.33 13.93 6.08
N ASP A 89 -0.97 15.06 5.77
CA ASP A 89 -0.95 15.63 4.42
C ASP A 89 0.33 16.45 4.13
N LEU A 90 0.44 16.96 2.90
CA LEU A 90 1.60 17.74 2.45
C LEU A 90 1.84 19.03 3.25
N HIS A 91 0.84 19.51 4.00
CA HIS A 91 0.94 20.67 4.89
C HIS A 91 1.26 20.27 6.34
N GLN A 92 1.58 18.99 6.58
CA GLN A 92 1.83 18.40 7.90
C GLN A 92 0.60 18.39 8.82
N GLU A 93 -0.59 18.44 8.22
CA GLU A 93 -1.85 18.40 8.98
C GLU A 93 -2.38 16.97 9.04
N THR A 94 -2.87 16.57 10.22
CA THR A 94 -3.58 15.29 10.36
C THR A 94 -4.92 15.39 9.62
N ARG A 95 -5.09 14.51 8.65
CA ARG A 95 -6.30 14.36 7.85
C ARG A 95 -6.85 12.95 8.02
N SER A 96 -8.12 12.80 7.71
CA SER A 96 -8.81 11.51 7.75
C SER A 96 -9.58 11.24 6.47
N VAL A 97 -9.52 10.00 6.00
CA VAL A 97 -10.31 9.49 4.87
C VAL A 97 -11.21 8.38 5.36
N LYS A 98 -12.50 8.45 5.00
CA LYS A 98 -13.45 7.37 5.29
C LYS A 98 -13.16 6.17 4.40
N LEU A 99 -13.02 5.00 5.01
CA LEU A 99 -12.92 3.72 4.33
C LEU A 99 -14.28 3.02 4.39
N PRO A 100 -14.90 2.67 3.26
CA PRO A 100 -16.09 1.83 3.27
C PRO A 100 -15.73 0.40 3.74
N GLY A 101 -16.75 -0.44 3.98
CA GLY A 101 -16.51 -1.87 4.16
C GLY A 101 -15.90 -2.49 2.90
N LYS A 102 -15.12 -3.56 3.07
CA LYS A 102 -14.31 -4.20 2.03
C LYS A 102 -13.32 -3.24 1.36
N ALA A 103 -12.62 -2.45 2.17
CA ALA A 103 -11.64 -1.48 1.70
C ALA A 103 -10.29 -1.60 2.41
N LEU A 104 -9.25 -1.10 1.73
CA LEU A 104 -7.89 -0.95 2.24
C LEU A 104 -7.42 0.48 1.93
N GLY A 105 -6.79 1.14 2.91
CA GLY A 105 -6.25 2.48 2.75
C GLY A 105 -4.73 2.47 2.90
N PHE A 106 -4.04 3.20 2.03
CA PHE A 106 -2.60 3.48 2.12
C PHE A 106 -2.31 4.87 1.54
N SER A 107 -1.04 5.26 1.43
CA SER A 107 -0.67 6.49 0.72
C SER A 107 0.44 6.23 -0.28
N TYR A 108 0.44 7.00 -1.37
CA TYR A 108 1.52 7.02 -2.35
C TYR A 108 1.82 8.48 -2.70
N CYS A 109 3.09 8.88 -2.64
CA CYS A 109 3.48 10.30 -2.71
C CYS A 109 2.70 11.21 -1.74
N GLN A 110 2.28 10.66 -0.58
CA GLN A 110 1.47 11.34 0.45
C GLN A 110 0.04 11.72 0.00
N VAL A 111 -0.43 11.17 -1.12
CA VAL A 111 -1.84 11.17 -1.50
C VAL A 111 -2.49 9.90 -0.95
N PRO A 112 -3.60 9.98 -0.20
CA PRO A 112 -4.30 8.80 0.29
C PRO A 112 -4.93 8.04 -0.89
N VAL A 113 -4.68 6.73 -0.91
CA VAL A 113 -5.23 5.79 -1.88
C VAL A 113 -6.17 4.84 -1.14
N VAL A 114 -7.40 4.72 -1.63
CA VAL A 114 -8.42 3.81 -1.10
C VAL A 114 -8.71 2.74 -2.15
N TYR A 115 -8.33 1.50 -1.87
CA TYR A 115 -8.79 0.34 -2.63
C TYR A 115 -10.12 -0.12 -2.08
N ARG A 116 -11.07 -0.42 -2.97
CA ARG A 116 -12.35 -1.06 -2.63
C ARG A 116 -12.66 -2.17 -3.63
N ILE A 117 -13.27 -3.25 -3.15
CA ILE A 117 -13.72 -4.35 -4.00
C ILE A 117 -15.06 -3.96 -4.66
N ALA A 118 -15.14 -4.08 -5.99
CA ALA A 118 -16.29 -3.68 -6.79
C ALA A 118 -16.50 -4.62 -8.00
N GLY A 119 -17.57 -4.40 -8.77
CA GLY A 119 -17.85 -5.15 -10.01
C GLY A 119 -17.11 -4.63 -11.26
N GLU A 120 -16.42 -3.50 -11.14
CA GLU A 120 -15.73 -2.82 -12.22
C GLU A 120 -14.37 -2.29 -11.78
N ASP A 121 -13.47 -2.17 -12.76
CA ASP A 121 -12.13 -1.61 -12.58
C ASP A 121 -12.18 -0.13 -12.96
N VAL A 122 -12.04 0.74 -11.96
CA VAL A 122 -12.17 2.19 -12.12
C VAL A 122 -11.25 2.90 -11.16
N VAL A 123 -10.60 3.96 -11.62
CA VAL A 123 -9.89 4.91 -10.76
C VAL A 123 -10.61 6.25 -10.73
N GLU A 124 -10.81 6.80 -9.54
CA GLU A 124 -11.37 8.14 -9.31
C GLU A 124 -10.34 9.01 -8.58
N ALA A 125 -9.87 10.07 -9.23
CA ALA A 125 -8.99 11.06 -8.62
C ALA A 125 -9.81 12.28 -8.19
N LYS A 126 -9.85 12.54 -6.88
CA LYS A 126 -10.48 13.73 -6.31
C LYS A 126 -9.47 14.86 -6.24
N PHE A 127 -9.85 16.02 -6.73
CA PHE A 127 -9.03 17.23 -6.75
C PHE A 127 -9.42 18.19 -5.61
N ARG A 128 -8.48 19.08 -5.27
CA ARG A 128 -8.64 20.08 -4.20
C ARG A 128 -9.78 21.06 -4.47
N ASP A 129 -10.05 21.36 -5.73
CA ASP A 129 -11.16 22.22 -6.16
C ASP A 129 -12.54 21.56 -6.02
N GLY A 130 -12.58 20.29 -5.58
CA GLY A 130 -13.80 19.50 -5.38
C GLY A 130 -14.21 18.69 -6.61
N THR A 131 -13.54 18.84 -7.74
CA THR A 131 -13.80 18.03 -8.94
C THR A 131 -13.28 16.61 -8.78
N THR A 132 -13.86 15.68 -9.55
CA THR A 132 -13.41 14.28 -9.61
C THR A 132 -13.22 13.91 -11.06
N ARG A 133 -12.05 13.35 -11.39
CA ARG A 133 -11.79 12.74 -12.70
C ARG A 133 -11.87 11.22 -12.57
N ARG A 134 -12.67 10.60 -13.44
CA ARG A 134 -12.85 9.15 -13.51
C ARG A 134 -12.06 8.58 -14.68
N PHE A 135 -11.40 7.45 -14.45
CA PHE A 135 -10.65 6.68 -15.44
C PHE A 135 -11.17 5.25 -15.47
N GLU A 136 -11.48 4.75 -16.66
CA GLU A 136 -11.82 3.35 -16.86
C GLU A 136 -10.55 2.49 -16.79
N GLY A 137 -10.63 1.33 -16.13
CA GLY A 137 -9.49 0.47 -15.84
C GLY A 137 -8.79 0.83 -14.53
N THR A 138 -7.50 0.53 -14.43
CA THR A 138 -6.75 0.63 -13.17
C THR A 138 -5.59 1.61 -13.19
N SER A 139 -5.63 2.59 -14.08
CA SER A 139 -4.58 3.61 -14.22
C SER A 139 -5.15 5.01 -14.29
N VAL A 140 -4.36 6.01 -13.90
CA VAL A 140 -4.66 7.42 -14.19
C VAL A 140 -3.82 7.91 -15.37
N ASP A 141 -4.26 9.00 -16.01
CA ASP A 141 -3.53 9.60 -17.12
C ASP A 141 -2.15 10.17 -16.68
N GLN A 142 -1.29 10.48 -17.65
CA GLN A 142 0.05 11.02 -17.37
C GLN A 142 0.01 12.38 -16.67
N GLU A 143 -0.99 13.21 -16.98
CA GLU A 143 -1.18 14.53 -16.37
C GLU A 143 -1.41 14.39 -14.86
N THR A 144 -2.43 13.61 -14.48
CA THR A 144 -2.81 13.36 -13.09
C THR A 144 -1.71 12.64 -12.34
N SER A 145 -1.05 11.66 -12.98
CA SER A 145 0.13 10.98 -12.41
C SER A 145 1.24 11.98 -12.08
N GLY A 146 1.51 12.91 -12.99
CA GLY A 146 2.50 13.96 -12.79
C GLY A 146 2.19 14.87 -11.60
N LEU A 147 0.92 15.18 -11.34
CA LEU A 147 0.52 15.97 -10.16
C LEU A 147 0.80 15.22 -8.85
N VAL A 148 0.54 13.91 -8.82
CA VAL A 148 0.85 13.03 -7.68
C VAL A 148 2.36 12.95 -7.45
N PHE A 149 3.14 12.64 -8.49
CA PHE A 149 4.59 12.47 -8.37
C PHE A 149 5.31 13.75 -7.92
N ARG A 150 4.88 14.90 -8.43
CA ARG A 150 5.44 16.21 -8.07
C ARG A 150 4.90 16.75 -6.74
N ARG A 151 3.96 16.04 -6.10
CA ARG A 151 3.37 16.43 -4.81
C ARG A 151 2.80 17.86 -4.85
N THR A 152 2.08 18.21 -5.92
CA THR A 152 1.50 19.56 -6.06
C THR A 152 0.40 19.81 -5.04
N GLY A 153 -0.23 18.74 -4.54
CA GLY A 153 -1.36 18.80 -3.63
C GLY A 153 -2.69 19.11 -4.32
N ASP A 154 -2.74 19.07 -5.65
CA ASP A 154 -3.96 19.20 -6.43
C ASP A 154 -4.83 17.95 -6.32
N VAL A 155 -4.22 16.76 -6.39
CA VAL A 155 -4.91 15.49 -6.14
C VAL A 155 -4.91 15.22 -4.64
N VAL A 156 -6.11 15.15 -4.04
CA VAL A 156 -6.29 15.01 -2.58
C VAL A 156 -6.67 13.61 -2.15
N GLN A 157 -7.17 12.78 -3.07
CA GLN A 157 -7.46 11.36 -2.82
C GLN A 157 -7.54 10.60 -4.14
N ILE A 158 -7.10 9.34 -4.15
CA ILE A 158 -7.36 8.39 -5.23
C ILE A 158 -8.21 7.25 -4.68
N THR A 159 -9.30 6.93 -5.35
CA THR A 159 -10.12 5.75 -5.05
C THR A 159 -10.03 4.78 -6.20
N VAL A 160 -9.64 3.53 -5.91
CA VAL A 160 -9.49 2.46 -6.90
C VAL A 160 -10.53 1.40 -6.59
N SER A 161 -11.45 1.23 -7.53
CA SER A 161 -12.43 0.15 -7.53
C SER A 161 -11.81 -1.01 -8.32
N LEU A 162 -11.72 -2.18 -7.69
CA LEU A 162 -11.08 -3.35 -8.27
C LEU A 162 -12.05 -4.51 -8.27
N ARG A 163 -12.10 -5.25 -9.38
CA ARG A 163 -12.69 -6.59 -9.39
C ARG A 163 -11.88 -7.51 -8.49
N GLU A 164 -12.58 -8.41 -7.80
CA GLU A 164 -11.96 -9.41 -6.92
C GLU A 164 -10.97 -10.31 -7.68
N THR A 165 -11.13 -10.47 -9.00
CA THR A 165 -10.23 -11.22 -9.88
C THR A 165 -8.80 -10.68 -9.95
N HIS A 166 -8.54 -9.46 -9.47
CA HIS A 166 -7.17 -8.95 -9.34
C HIS A 166 -6.45 -9.50 -8.11
N LEU A 167 -7.18 -9.98 -7.10
CA LEU A 167 -6.66 -10.33 -5.77
C LEU A 167 -6.39 -11.84 -5.62
N ILE A 168 -5.69 -12.22 -4.55
CA ILE A 168 -5.38 -13.62 -4.18
C ILE A 168 -5.85 -14.03 -2.79
#